data_AF-A0A1X7SMX4-F1
#
_entry.id   AF-A0A1X7SMX4-F1
#
_cell.length_a   1.000
_cell.length_b   1.000
_cell.length_c   1.000
_cell.angle_alpha   90.00
_cell.angle_beta   90.00
_cell.angle_gamma   90.00
#
_symmetry.space_group_name_H-M   'P 1'
#
loop_
_entity.id
_entity.type
_entity.pdbx_description
1 polymer ?
#
loop_
_entity_poly.entity_id
_entity_poly.type
_entity_poly.pdbx_seq_one_letter_code
_entity_poly.pdbx_strand_id
1 'polypeptide(L)'
;MCSRTGEGQDLSHSHCDEYWSWFMTNDELVEVKRKMHQDNPSSTLEDKELDMSSVTRIFISSAHHYMLIGAGLNVSVSDLKQIPDTATGNLIIVFQRWFETDKNVNWDTIQQLCDDYPNQLGKAKTKLLKYMRQSIPDSASSDTH
;
A
#
# COMPACT_ATOMS: atom_id res chain seq x y z
N MET A 1 -15.68 -14.74 -9.22
CA MET A 1 -16.29 -13.40 -9.33
C MET A 1 -16.95 -13.09 -8.00
N CYS A 2 -16.35 -12.27 -7.13
CA CYS A 2 -16.99 -11.92 -5.86
C CYS A 2 -18.16 -10.97 -6.12
N SER A 3 -19.37 -11.44 -5.84
CA SER A 3 -20.59 -10.63 -5.88
C SER A 3 -20.89 -10.08 -4.50
N ARG A 4 -21.46 -8.86 -4.48
CA ARG A 4 -21.96 -8.18 -3.29
C ARG A 4 -23.20 -8.91 -2.76
N THR A 5 -23.18 -9.32 -1.51
CA THR A 5 -24.38 -9.45 -0.67
C THR A 5 -24.03 -8.94 0.71
N GLY A 6 -24.86 -8.03 1.21
CA GLY A 6 -24.77 -7.51 2.56
C GLY A 6 -25.23 -8.52 3.60
N GLU A 7 -25.19 -8.05 4.83
CA GLU A 7 -25.48 -8.73 6.10
C GLU A 7 -24.23 -9.32 6.77
N GLY A 8 -24.00 -8.83 7.99
CA GLY A 8 -22.81 -9.09 8.78
C GLY A 8 -22.68 -10.55 9.13
N GLN A 9 -21.66 -11.19 8.54
CA GLN A 9 -21.05 -12.39 9.08
C GLN A 9 -19.55 -12.22 8.93
N ASP A 10 -18.85 -12.49 10.03
CA ASP A 10 -17.40 -12.59 10.14
C ASP A 10 -16.87 -13.54 9.06
N LEU A 11 -16.30 -12.96 7.99
CA LEU A 11 -15.80 -13.73 6.85
C LEU A 11 -14.38 -14.17 7.16
N SER A 12 -14.29 -15.45 7.57
CA SER A 12 -13.08 -16.27 7.62
C SER A 12 -12.04 -15.88 6.57
N HIS A 13 -10.87 -15.50 7.09
CA HIS A 13 -9.61 -15.11 6.43
C HIS A 13 -9.10 -16.06 5.32
N SER A 14 -9.70 -17.23 5.10
CA SER A 14 -9.10 -18.26 4.22
C SER A 14 -9.29 -18.01 2.72
N HIS A 15 -10.20 -17.11 2.31
CA HIS A 15 -10.41 -16.81 0.88
C HIS A 15 -9.50 -15.71 0.32
N CYS A 16 -8.71 -15.04 1.17
CA CYS A 16 -7.73 -14.03 0.76
C CYS A 16 -6.31 -14.60 0.64
N ASP A 17 -6.04 -15.73 1.29
CA ASP A 17 -4.71 -16.35 1.37
C ASP A 17 -4.22 -16.90 0.02
N GLU A 18 -5.13 -17.45 -0.78
CA GLU A 18 -4.81 -17.99 -2.10
C GLU A 18 -4.44 -16.88 -3.08
N TYR A 19 -5.05 -15.69 -2.93
CA TYR A 19 -4.79 -14.53 -3.77
C TYR A 19 -3.38 -13.95 -3.58
N TRP A 20 -2.86 -13.95 -2.35
CA TRP A 20 -1.51 -13.47 -2.03
C TRP A 20 -0.41 -14.43 -2.49
N SER A 21 -0.69 -15.73 -2.58
CA SER A 21 0.27 -16.77 -3.01
C SER A 21 0.70 -16.65 -4.48
N TRP A 22 -0.10 -15.98 -5.31
CA TRP A 22 0.23 -15.68 -6.71
C TRP A 22 1.23 -14.52 -6.85
N PHE A 23 1.50 -13.80 -5.78
CA PHE A 23 2.23 -12.54 -5.82
C PHE A 23 3.44 -12.48 -4.85
N MET A 24 3.48 -13.34 -3.84
CA MET A 24 4.61 -13.56 -2.93
C MET A 24 4.81 -15.07 -2.72
N THR A 25 6.03 -15.50 -2.36
CA THR A 25 6.25 -16.93 -2.06
C THR A 25 5.61 -17.30 -0.72
N ASN A 26 5.29 -18.58 -0.52
CA ASN A 26 4.69 -19.07 0.74
C ASN A 26 5.58 -18.75 1.97
N ASP A 27 6.90 -18.75 1.80
CA ASP A 27 7.84 -18.38 2.87
C ASP A 27 7.73 -16.90 3.25
N GLU A 28 7.51 -16.01 2.26
CA GLU A 28 7.29 -14.57 2.49
C GLU A 28 5.95 -14.33 3.19
N LEU A 29 4.90 -15.07 2.83
CA LEU A 29 3.57 -14.97 3.43
C LEU A 29 3.56 -15.45 4.89
N VAL A 30 4.19 -16.60 5.16
CA VAL A 30 4.28 -17.17 6.50
C VAL A 30 5.05 -16.23 7.43
N GLU A 31 6.14 -15.62 6.98
CA GLU A 31 6.89 -14.67 7.81
C GLU A 31 6.10 -13.37 8.09
N VAL A 32 5.31 -12.89 7.11
CA VAL A 32 4.40 -11.74 7.32
C VAL A 32 3.34 -12.08 8.36
N LYS A 33 2.69 -13.25 8.25
CA LYS A 33 1.68 -13.71 9.22
C LYS A 33 2.27 -13.93 10.61
N ARG A 34 3.47 -14.50 10.69
CA ARG A 34 4.19 -14.77 11.94
C ARG A 34 4.55 -13.47 12.67
N LYS A 35 4.91 -12.42 11.94
CA LYS A 35 5.18 -11.08 12.49
C LYS A 35 3.93 -10.32 12.93
N MET A 36 2.77 -10.59 12.34
CA MET A 36 1.51 -9.98 12.78
C MET A 36 0.91 -10.60 14.06
N HIS A 37 1.28 -11.85 14.39
CA HIS A 37 0.73 -12.57 15.54
C HIS A 37 1.61 -12.55 16.79
N GLN A 38 2.84 -12.00 16.73
CA GLN A 38 3.81 -12.13 17.83
C GLN A 38 4.07 -10.84 18.62
N ASP A 39 3.59 -9.68 18.17
CA ASP A 39 3.76 -8.42 18.89
C ASP A 39 2.41 -7.75 19.17
N ASN A 40 2.18 -7.41 20.43
CA ASN A 40 1.13 -6.51 20.91
C ASN A 40 1.11 -5.26 20.00
N PRO A 41 0.00 -4.91 19.31
CA PRO A 41 0.05 -4.01 18.17
C PRO A 41 0.12 -2.56 18.65
N SER A 42 1.32 -2.05 18.94
CA SER A 42 1.49 -0.64 19.27
C SER A 42 2.72 0.01 18.64
N SER A 43 3.45 -0.64 17.73
CA SER A 43 4.66 0.00 17.18
C SER A 43 5.07 -0.55 15.81
N THR A 44 4.51 -0.04 14.69
CA THR A 44 5.25 -0.01 13.39
C THR A 44 4.60 0.76 12.23
N LEU A 45 3.61 1.64 12.46
CA LEU A 45 3.10 2.54 11.40
C LEU A 45 3.03 4.01 11.83
N GLU A 46 2.85 4.29 13.12
CA GLU A 46 2.63 5.65 13.64
C GLU A 46 3.90 6.52 13.67
N ASP A 47 5.09 5.92 13.75
CA ASP A 47 6.35 6.68 13.84
C ASP A 47 6.91 7.13 12.48
N LYS A 48 6.29 6.69 11.37
CA LYS A 48 6.68 7.10 10.02
C LYS A 48 5.66 8.04 9.42
N GLU A 49 6.01 9.32 9.45
CA GLU A 49 5.30 10.34 8.71
C GLU A 49 5.19 9.93 7.24
N LEU A 50 3.95 9.89 6.75
CA LEU A 50 3.66 9.63 5.34
C LEU A 50 4.18 10.82 4.54
N ASP A 51 5.17 10.58 3.67
CA ASP A 51 5.78 11.61 2.84
C ASP A 51 5.52 11.38 1.35
N MET A 52 5.36 12.49 0.61
CA MET A 52 5.04 12.50 -0.82
C MET A 52 6.13 11.81 -1.66
N SER A 53 7.41 11.97 -1.30
CA SER A 53 8.52 11.30 -1.99
C SER A 53 8.45 9.80 -1.80
N SER A 54 8.15 9.35 -0.57
CA SER A 54 8.01 7.93 -0.25
C SER A 54 6.87 7.28 -1.06
N VAL A 55 5.66 7.87 -1.08
CA VAL A 55 4.56 7.32 -1.89
C VAL A 55 4.86 7.37 -3.38
N THR A 56 5.47 8.44 -3.88
CA THR A 56 5.84 8.54 -5.30
C THR A 56 6.79 7.42 -5.71
N ARG A 57 7.83 7.12 -4.91
CA ARG A 57 8.78 6.04 -5.18
C ARG A 57 8.14 4.65 -5.17
N ILE A 58 7.16 4.44 -4.29
CA ILE A 58 6.39 3.18 -4.23
C ILE A 58 5.59 3.00 -5.52
N PHE A 59 4.91 4.04 -5.98
CA PHE A 59 3.96 3.97 -7.09
C PHE A 59 4.53 4.30 -8.47
N ILE A 60 5.79 4.72 -8.59
CA ILE A 60 6.36 5.16 -9.88
C ILE A 60 6.26 4.10 -11.00
N SER A 61 6.37 2.81 -10.66
CA SER A 61 6.19 1.71 -11.63
C SER A 61 4.74 1.51 -12.08
N SER A 62 3.81 2.13 -11.38
CA SER A 62 2.36 2.10 -11.63
C SER A 62 1.85 3.48 -12.08
N ALA A 63 2.73 4.40 -12.50
CA ALA A 63 2.35 5.76 -12.90
C ALA A 63 1.31 5.80 -14.03
N HIS A 64 1.31 4.82 -14.93
CA HIS A 64 0.27 4.70 -15.97
C HIS A 64 -1.14 4.48 -15.42
N HIS A 65 -1.28 4.11 -14.14
CA HIS A 65 -2.56 3.96 -13.44
C HIS A 65 -2.95 5.19 -12.61
N TYR A 66 -2.37 6.37 -12.86
CA TYR A 66 -2.65 7.58 -12.07
C TYR A 66 -4.15 7.92 -11.95
N MET A 67 -4.96 7.65 -12.98
CA MET A 67 -6.40 7.90 -12.93
C MET A 67 -7.11 6.95 -11.94
N LEU A 68 -6.72 5.67 -11.95
CA LEU A 68 -7.24 4.65 -11.03
C LEU A 68 -6.80 4.94 -9.60
N ILE A 69 -5.53 5.31 -9.42
CA ILE A 69 -4.96 5.71 -8.12
C ILE A 69 -5.71 6.95 -7.59
N GLY A 70 -5.88 7.97 -8.42
CA GLY A 70 -6.59 9.19 -8.02
C GLY A 70 -8.06 8.94 -7.67
N ALA A 71 -8.75 8.10 -8.43
CA ALA A 71 -10.13 7.70 -8.10
C ALA A 71 -10.20 6.94 -6.77
N GLY A 72 -9.28 6.00 -6.52
CA GLY A 72 -9.22 5.25 -5.26
C GLY A 72 -8.86 6.12 -4.05
N LEU A 73 -8.08 7.19 -4.26
CA LEU A 73 -7.76 8.20 -3.25
C LEU A 73 -8.82 9.31 -3.14
N ASN A 74 -9.92 9.22 -3.89
CA ASN A 74 -10.98 10.22 -3.94
C ASN A 74 -10.47 11.64 -4.29
N VAL A 75 -9.52 11.75 -5.21
CA VAL A 75 -9.03 13.02 -5.74
C VAL A 75 -9.45 13.22 -7.18
N SER A 76 -9.70 14.48 -7.56
CA SER A 76 -10.06 14.83 -8.92
C SER A 76 -8.89 14.56 -9.88
N VAL A 77 -9.18 13.86 -10.98
CA VAL A 77 -8.23 13.58 -12.08
C VAL A 77 -8.73 14.07 -13.44
N SER A 78 -9.90 14.71 -13.49
CA SER A 78 -10.61 15.04 -14.73
C SER A 78 -9.86 16.02 -15.63
N ASP A 79 -9.01 16.86 -15.04
CA ASP A 79 -8.17 17.83 -15.74
C ASP A 79 -6.82 17.25 -16.19
N LEU A 80 -6.47 16.04 -15.72
CA LEU A 80 -5.22 15.37 -16.07
C LEU A 80 -5.34 14.67 -17.42
N LYS A 81 -4.51 15.09 -18.37
CA LYS A 81 -4.54 14.55 -19.72
C LYS A 81 -3.66 13.31 -19.83
N GLN A 82 -4.20 12.26 -20.46
CA GLN A 82 -3.45 11.05 -20.77
C GLN A 82 -2.63 11.26 -22.05
N ILE A 83 -1.50 11.95 -21.92
CA ILE A 83 -0.54 12.18 -23.01
C ILE A 83 0.64 11.23 -22.81
N PRO A 84 1.25 10.69 -23.89
CA PRO A 84 2.53 9.99 -23.78
C PRO A 84 3.54 10.75 -22.92
N ASP A 85 4.34 10.02 -22.14
CA ASP A 85 5.40 10.56 -21.28
C ASP A 85 4.99 11.47 -20.11
N THR A 86 3.68 11.67 -19.87
CA THR A 86 3.19 12.51 -18.75
C THR A 86 2.74 11.72 -17.52
N ALA A 87 2.72 10.39 -17.60
CA ALA A 87 2.13 9.52 -16.56
C ALA A 87 2.74 9.75 -15.16
N THR A 88 4.06 9.88 -15.06
CA THR A 88 4.75 10.16 -13.79
C THR A 88 4.38 11.54 -13.24
N GLY A 89 4.31 12.56 -14.10
CA GLY A 89 3.88 13.91 -13.69
C GLY A 89 2.44 13.91 -13.18
N ASN A 90 1.53 13.22 -13.87
CA ASN A 90 0.15 13.09 -13.45
C ASN A 90 0.00 12.32 -12.13
N LEU A 91 0.81 11.27 -11.90
CA LEU A 91 0.86 10.56 -10.63
C LEU A 91 1.29 11.49 -9.48
N ILE A 92 2.32 12.32 -9.71
CA ILE A 92 2.80 13.28 -8.71
C ILE A 92 1.69 14.29 -8.37
N ILE A 93 0.97 14.80 -9.37
CA ILE A 93 -0.17 15.72 -9.15
C ILE A 93 -1.28 15.05 -8.34
N VAL A 94 -1.57 13.77 -8.61
CA VAL A 94 -2.55 12.99 -7.83
C VAL A 94 -2.16 12.93 -6.35
N PHE A 95 -0.89 12.61 -6.05
CA PHE A 95 -0.44 12.59 -4.66
C PHE A 95 -0.40 13.97 -4.03
N GLN A 96 0.00 15.00 -4.77
CA GLN A 96 -0.05 16.37 -4.28
C GLN A 96 -1.47 16.74 -3.83
N ARG A 97 -2.48 16.49 -4.69
CA ARG A 97 -3.88 16.75 -4.35
C ARG A 97 -4.36 15.95 -3.16
N TRP A 98 -3.94 14.69 -3.08
CA TRP A 98 -4.34 13.83 -1.98
C TRP A 98 -3.81 14.34 -0.64
N PHE A 99 -2.54 14.73 -0.58
CA PHE A 99 -1.95 15.36 0.60
C PHE A 99 -2.61 16.70 0.93
N GLU A 100 -3.00 17.49 -0.07
CA GLU A 100 -3.74 18.75 0.12
C GLU A 100 -5.17 18.55 0.66
N THR A 101 -5.76 17.35 0.55
CA THR A 101 -7.11 17.10 1.08
C THR A 101 -7.17 16.98 2.60
N ASP A 102 -6.02 16.75 3.26
CA ASP A 102 -5.82 16.54 4.72
C ASP A 102 -6.83 15.57 5.37
N LYS A 103 -7.47 14.73 4.55
CA LYS A 103 -8.46 13.74 4.96
C LYS A 103 -7.91 12.36 4.61
N ASN A 104 -7.65 11.55 5.62
CA ASN A 104 -7.21 10.16 5.46
C ASN A 104 -5.87 10.00 4.73
N VAL A 105 -4.94 10.94 4.94
CA VAL A 105 -3.56 10.86 4.42
C VAL A 105 -2.75 9.97 5.37
N ASN A 106 -2.88 8.64 5.22
CA ASN A 106 -2.18 7.67 6.05
C ASN A 106 -1.78 6.41 5.25
N TRP A 107 -0.94 5.58 5.87
CA TRP A 107 -0.45 4.34 5.25
C TRP A 107 -1.56 3.31 5.02
N ASP A 108 -2.60 3.29 5.85
CA ASP A 108 -3.73 2.36 5.73
C ASP A 108 -4.51 2.60 4.43
N THR A 109 -4.72 3.86 4.07
CA THR A 109 -5.39 4.24 2.81
C THR A 109 -4.59 3.76 1.59
N ILE A 110 -3.26 3.84 1.65
CA ILE A 110 -2.37 3.33 0.60
C ILE A 110 -2.39 1.80 0.54
N GLN A 111 -2.45 1.12 1.68
CA GLN A 111 -2.54 -0.33 1.74
C GLN A 111 -3.88 -0.82 1.17
N GLN A 112 -4.98 -0.21 1.60
CA GLN A 112 -6.32 -0.51 1.09
C GLN A 112 -6.41 -0.26 -0.42
N LEU A 113 -5.84 0.84 -0.92
CA LEU A 113 -5.80 1.10 -2.37
C LEU A 113 -5.13 -0.04 -3.14
N CYS A 114 -4.04 -0.59 -2.61
CA CYS A 114 -3.36 -1.72 -3.25
C CYS A 114 -4.19 -3.01 -3.22
N ASP A 115 -4.99 -3.19 -2.16
CA ASP A 115 -5.85 -4.36 -1.95
C ASP A 115 -7.12 -4.32 -2.81
N ASP A 116 -7.62 -3.12 -3.11
CA ASP A 116 -8.76 -2.90 -4.01
C ASP A 116 -8.38 -3.10 -5.49
N TYR A 117 -7.12 -2.81 -5.87
CA TYR A 117 -6.65 -2.91 -7.26
C TYR A 117 -5.38 -3.76 -7.42
N PRO A 118 -5.40 -5.02 -6.98
CA PRO A 118 -4.17 -5.80 -6.87
C PRO A 118 -3.57 -6.21 -8.21
N ASN A 119 -4.38 -6.32 -9.28
CA ASN A 119 -3.87 -6.59 -10.63
C ASN A 119 -3.06 -5.41 -11.20
N GLN A 120 -3.39 -4.17 -10.80
CA GLN A 120 -2.77 -2.94 -11.29
C GLN A 120 -1.67 -2.44 -10.33
N LEU A 121 -1.88 -2.67 -9.02
CA LEU A 121 -1.08 -2.09 -7.95
C LEU A 121 -0.32 -3.13 -7.13
N GLY A 122 -0.36 -4.43 -7.47
CA GLY A 122 0.40 -5.46 -6.77
C GLY A 122 1.88 -5.08 -6.63
N LYS A 123 2.54 -4.65 -7.72
CA LYS A 123 3.95 -4.21 -7.67
C LYS A 123 4.19 -3.06 -6.68
N ALA A 124 3.23 -2.13 -6.58
CA ALA A 124 3.27 -1.07 -5.58
C ALA A 124 3.09 -1.64 -4.16
N LYS A 125 2.18 -2.61 -3.97
CA LYS A 125 2.00 -3.30 -2.68
C LYS A 125 3.28 -3.98 -2.18
N THR A 126 4.00 -4.71 -3.04
CA THR A 126 5.27 -5.34 -2.63
C THR A 126 6.30 -4.29 -2.22
N LYS A 127 6.38 -3.17 -2.96
CA LYS A 127 7.27 -2.04 -2.62
C LYS A 127 6.90 -1.39 -1.30
N LEU A 128 5.60 -1.18 -1.05
CA LEU A 128 5.07 -0.66 0.22
C LEU A 128 5.49 -1.54 1.39
N LEU A 129 5.24 -2.85 1.29
CA LEU A 129 5.58 -3.80 2.35
C LEU A 129 7.09 -3.92 2.57
N LYS A 130 7.90 -3.80 1.52
CA LYS A 130 9.36 -3.74 1.65
C LYS A 130 9.81 -2.46 2.36
N TYR A 131 9.25 -1.31 1.99
CA TYR A 131 9.55 -0.02 2.61
C TYR A 131 9.19 -0.01 4.11
N MET A 132 8.08 -0.64 4.49
CA MET A 132 7.68 -0.82 5.88
C MET A 132 8.61 -1.76 6.65
N ARG A 133 9.12 -2.82 6.01
CA ARG A 133 10.08 -3.76 6.63
C ARG A 133 11.47 -3.18 6.86
N GLN A 134 11.97 -2.36 5.93
CA GLN A 134 13.36 -1.84 5.95
C GLN A 134 13.64 -0.76 7.01
N SER A 135 12.64 -0.39 7.80
CA SER A 135 12.75 0.67 8.79
C SER A 135 12.65 0.22 10.23
N ILE A 136 12.72 -1.08 10.46
CA ILE A 136 13.07 -1.56 11.79
C ILE A 136 14.54 -1.17 11.96
N PRO A 137 14.90 -0.23 12.86
CA PRO A 137 16.31 0.02 13.12
C PRO A 137 16.91 -1.26 13.71
N ASP A 138 18.03 -1.70 13.14
CA ASP A 138 18.88 -2.73 13.73
C ASP A 138 19.48 -2.19 15.04
N SER A 139 18.70 -2.12 16.11
CA SER A 139 19.20 -1.86 17.46
C SER A 139 19.12 -3.14 18.28
N ALA A 140 19.90 -4.13 17.88
CA ALA A 140 20.26 -5.27 18.72
C ALA A 140 21.66 -5.78 18.34
N SER A 141 22.68 -5.02 18.70
CA SER A 141 24.00 -5.59 18.97
C SER A 141 24.46 -5.07 20.32
N SER A 142 23.94 -5.70 21.36
CA SER A 142 24.59 -5.71 22.67
C SER A 142 25.83 -6.57 22.53
N ASP A 143 27.02 -6.00 22.67
CA ASP A 143 28.17 -6.79 23.11
C ASP A 143 28.90 -6.01 24.20
N THR A 144 28.64 -6.48 25.40
CA THR A 144 29.42 -6.28 26.61
C THR A 144 30.59 -7.27 26.55
N HIS A 145 31.83 -6.79 26.49
CA HIS A 145 32.91 -7.33 27.34
C HIS A 145 34.13 -6.40 27.42
#